data_AF-A0A2D0INP7-F1
#
_entry.id   AF-A0A2D0INP7-F1
#
_cell.length_a   1.000
_cell.length_b   1.000
_cell.length_c   1.000
_cell.angle_alpha   90.00
_cell.angle_beta   90.00
_cell.angle_gamma   90.00
#
_symmetry.space_group_name_H-M   'P 1'
#
loop_
_entity.id
_entity.type
_entity.pdbx_description
1 polymer ?
#
loop_
_entity_poly.entity_id
_entity_poly.type
_entity_poly.pdbx_seq_one_letter_code
_entity_poly.pdbx_strand_id
1 'polypeptide(L)'
;MKIEEDLVVKTLPQNDYTVTATIPDQSDIIVGQTSYISIIASGVPNKIRNIKNVTIELDRDIVNLVKWKTERSWLSAGNVGYVMIRLTVDNNLNEQQHKEIIYTVNLWADEKGTQAVSNYTPLKFTYNVKKINPKAVIVLNTDNEYIQPPTGDNPVGTGNEYITYSGSLVDNIGGVLKNTQVVVASSLLDQIYSNNADNALVNIGTVPDSGSSSIQIPTTRDNDIDYFVINSDGSGNIKFRVYPKKNISARIDFKTGILGVTSINYAASVYIFSNTNMSDDPFGPLSPNIYNVDQLGKLQKIPGSNAMQVGIAPYVGHQKTDALIFFIKGYEKNDEPIQLKPIYKLENIDSLDGNPFNFTYDQLPLNKLMQLYYLIAPASQDSLYSMTSNFMYVGELSDGDNNGDGGIYTPVEVYSSYSPSPLDLKNTHDNDRMYDNRLVTLDTINQYVKEGSTITKTDPIGLYVVIKIAKNMTEQVKGLPPLNSICTLTINIDSATRQENKSYPSVKLTDNTNYYQVVKIPYCDLTRARGWEDGILAKLSFVYSITYEGATRKSKEWKATIGTANTGYDINDDGCPCNDKSN
;
A
#
# COMPACT_ATOMS: atom_id res chain seq x y z
N MET A 1 78.85 -38.35 -10.97
CA MET A 1 77.53 -38.03 -11.55
C MET A 1 76.98 -36.87 -10.75
N LYS A 2 76.60 -35.79 -11.44
CA LYS A 2 76.13 -34.48 -10.95
C LYS A 2 74.67 -34.51 -10.45
N ILE A 3 74.28 -33.36 -9.88
CA ILE A 3 72.94 -32.70 -9.76
C ILE A 3 72.48 -32.70 -8.29
N GLU A 4 72.74 -31.62 -7.52
CA GLU A 4 71.91 -30.39 -7.36
C GLU A 4 70.60 -30.69 -6.61
N GLU A 5 69.99 -29.87 -5.77
CA GLU A 5 70.18 -28.57 -5.14
C GLU A 5 68.97 -28.43 -4.18
N ASP A 6 69.11 -27.62 -3.13
CA ASP A 6 68.05 -26.81 -2.51
C ASP A 6 66.59 -27.31 -2.56
N LEU A 7 66.15 -28.01 -1.50
CA LEU A 7 64.80 -27.84 -0.97
C LEU A 7 64.82 -26.83 0.18
N VAL A 8 65.17 -25.59 -0.15
CA VAL A 8 64.63 -24.45 0.61
C VAL A 8 63.14 -24.48 0.35
N VAL A 9 62.38 -24.96 1.32
CA VAL A 9 60.96 -24.66 1.40
C VAL A 9 60.87 -23.14 1.45
N LYS A 10 60.61 -22.51 0.29
CA LYS A 10 60.12 -21.14 0.20
C LYS A 10 58.80 -21.14 0.95
N THR A 11 58.84 -20.96 2.26
CA THR A 11 57.74 -20.36 2.98
C THR A 11 57.51 -19.03 2.28
N LEU A 12 56.45 -18.97 1.48
CA LEU A 12 55.92 -17.71 0.98
C LEU A 12 55.87 -16.76 2.19
N PRO A 13 56.50 -15.58 2.14
CA PRO A 13 56.45 -14.65 3.25
C PRO A 13 54.98 -14.40 3.55
N GLN A 14 54.55 -14.84 4.72
CA GLN A 14 53.21 -14.60 5.20
C GLN A 14 53.13 -13.09 5.42
N ASN A 15 52.43 -12.38 4.54
CA ASN A 15 52.27 -10.94 4.68
C ASN A 15 51.68 -10.68 6.06
N ASP A 16 52.43 -9.95 6.88
CA ASP A 16 52.08 -9.64 8.26
C ASP A 16 50.84 -8.74 8.38
N TYR A 17 50.42 -8.20 7.23
CA TYR A 17 49.37 -7.22 7.06
C TYR A 17 48.47 -7.64 5.90
N THR A 18 47.17 -7.52 6.10
CA THR A 18 46.17 -7.48 5.04
C THR A 18 45.67 -6.04 4.94
N VAL A 19 45.80 -5.43 3.77
CA VAL A 19 45.34 -4.05 3.51
C VAL A 19 44.13 -4.10 2.59
N THR A 20 43.07 -3.40 2.97
CA THR A 20 41.85 -3.26 2.18
C THR A 20 41.41 -1.79 2.15
N ALA A 21 40.55 -1.44 1.21
CA ALA A 21 39.96 -0.11 1.10
C ALA A 21 38.43 -0.22 1.11
N THR A 22 37.74 0.78 1.66
CA THR A 22 36.26 0.81 1.65
C THR A 22 35.69 0.89 0.23
N ILE A 23 36.43 1.47 -0.71
CA ILE A 23 36.21 1.30 -2.15
C ILE A 23 37.17 0.20 -2.61
N PRO A 24 36.69 -1.00 -2.99
CA PRO A 24 37.55 -2.11 -3.38
C PRO A 24 38.43 -1.83 -4.60
N ASP A 25 39.47 -2.62 -4.80
CA ASP A 25 40.21 -2.62 -6.07
C ASP A 25 39.28 -2.94 -7.26
N GLN A 26 39.61 -2.43 -8.45
CA GLN A 26 38.82 -2.56 -9.69
C GLN A 26 37.42 -1.91 -9.65
N SER A 27 37.21 -0.96 -8.74
CA SER A 27 35.96 -0.18 -8.66
C SER A 27 35.89 0.90 -9.74
N ASP A 28 34.68 1.31 -10.10
CA ASP A 28 34.45 2.43 -11.00
C ASP A 28 34.46 3.76 -10.22
N ILE A 29 35.30 4.70 -10.65
CA ILE A 29 35.33 6.09 -10.19
C ILE A 29 34.95 7.02 -11.34
N ILE A 30 34.17 8.04 -11.01
CA ILE A 30 33.65 8.99 -11.97
C ILE A 30 34.57 10.21 -12.10
N VAL A 31 34.78 10.69 -13.33
CA VAL A 31 35.45 11.98 -13.58
C VAL A 31 34.74 13.09 -12.79
N GLY A 32 35.51 13.84 -11.98
CA GLY A 32 34.97 14.87 -11.07
C GLY A 32 34.65 14.40 -9.66
N GLN A 33 34.64 13.08 -9.42
CA GLN A 33 34.19 12.53 -8.16
C GLN A 33 35.14 12.83 -7.01
N THR A 34 34.56 13.19 -5.87
CA THR A 34 35.22 13.17 -4.57
C THR A 34 34.74 11.95 -3.77
N SER A 35 35.68 11.10 -3.36
CA SER A 35 35.42 9.87 -2.61
C SER A 35 36.12 9.88 -1.26
N TYR A 36 35.44 9.38 -0.23
CA TYR A 36 36.01 9.11 1.08
C TYR A 36 36.40 7.63 1.16
N ILE A 37 37.70 7.36 1.28
CA ILE A 37 38.25 6.01 1.27
C ILE A 37 38.90 5.78 2.63
N SER A 38 38.42 4.77 3.36
CA SER A 38 39.15 4.28 4.52
C SER A 38 40.07 3.15 4.08
N ILE A 39 41.37 3.34 4.31
CA ILE A 39 42.37 2.29 4.13
C ILE A 39 42.50 1.58 5.47
N ILE A 40 42.23 0.29 5.47
CA ILE A 40 42.18 -0.56 6.65
C ILE A 40 43.34 -1.54 6.56
N ALA A 41 44.21 -1.58 7.57
CA ALA A 41 45.21 -2.63 7.71
C ALA A 41 44.84 -3.52 8.90
N SER A 42 44.84 -4.83 8.66
CA SER A 42 44.58 -5.86 9.66
C SER A 42 45.77 -6.80 9.76
N GLY A 43 46.10 -7.29 10.96
CA GLY A 43 47.27 -8.14 11.16
C GLY A 43 47.58 -8.41 12.63
N VAL A 44 48.83 -8.77 12.92
CA VAL A 44 49.26 -9.02 14.31
C VAL A 44 49.19 -7.71 15.12
N PRO A 45 48.55 -7.67 16.31
CA PRO A 45 48.32 -6.43 17.06
C PRO A 45 49.55 -5.54 17.26
N ASN A 46 50.69 -6.12 17.64
CA ASN A 46 51.93 -5.37 17.86
C ASN A 46 52.46 -4.75 16.55
N LYS A 47 52.24 -5.42 15.41
CA LYS A 47 52.66 -4.95 14.09
C LYS A 47 51.75 -3.83 13.58
N ILE A 48 50.45 -3.90 13.86
CA ILE A 48 49.48 -2.83 13.56
C ILE A 48 49.77 -1.58 14.39
N ARG A 49 50.10 -1.72 15.67
CA ARG A 49 50.49 -0.59 16.55
C ARG A 49 51.79 0.10 16.12
N ASN A 50 52.64 -0.60 15.37
CA ASN A 50 53.87 -0.04 14.83
C ASN A 50 53.64 0.84 13.60
N ILE A 51 52.47 0.75 12.94
CA ILE A 51 52.10 1.71 11.90
C ILE A 51 51.84 3.06 12.58
N LYS A 52 52.52 4.10 12.11
CA LYS A 52 52.37 5.49 12.58
C LYS A 52 51.77 6.39 11.53
N ASN A 53 51.96 6.06 10.26
CA ASN A 53 51.42 6.83 9.16
C ASN A 53 51.08 5.92 7.98
N VAL A 54 50.10 6.35 7.18
CA VAL A 54 49.68 5.69 5.94
C VAL A 54 49.59 6.77 4.88
N THR A 55 50.26 6.55 3.75
CA THR A 55 50.20 7.48 2.61
C THR A 55 49.78 6.76 1.35
N ILE A 56 49.26 7.52 0.39
CA ILE A 56 49.04 7.02 -0.96
C ILE A 56 49.96 7.76 -1.93
N GLU A 57 50.51 6.99 -2.87
CA GLU A 57 51.31 7.52 -3.97
C GLU A 57 50.54 7.30 -5.27
N LEU A 58 50.28 8.38 -6.00
CA LEU A 58 49.59 8.34 -7.29
C LEU A 58 50.60 8.06 -8.40
N ASP A 59 50.19 7.31 -9.42
CA ASP A 59 51.00 7.16 -10.64
C ASP A 59 51.29 8.54 -11.26
N ARG A 60 52.51 8.72 -11.79
CA ARG A 60 53.01 10.02 -12.30
C ARG A 60 52.09 10.64 -13.35
N ASP A 61 51.44 9.80 -14.13
CA ASP A 61 50.62 10.21 -15.28
C ASP A 61 49.30 10.87 -14.85
N ILE A 62 48.89 10.71 -13.58
CA ILE A 62 47.62 11.23 -13.04
C ILE A 62 47.80 12.16 -11.84
N VAL A 63 49.03 12.37 -11.34
CA VAL A 63 49.29 13.13 -10.10
C VAL A 63 48.76 14.57 -10.11
N ASN A 64 48.62 15.18 -11.30
CA ASN A 64 48.07 16.53 -11.46
C ASN A 64 46.53 16.54 -11.65
N LEU A 65 45.94 15.38 -11.95
CA LEU A 65 44.50 15.21 -12.25
C LEU A 65 43.75 14.51 -11.11
N VAL A 66 44.46 13.91 -10.16
CA VAL A 66 43.88 13.28 -8.99
C VAL A 66 44.56 13.87 -7.77
N LYS A 67 43.77 14.37 -6.82
CA LYS A 67 44.27 14.94 -5.57
C LYS A 67 43.80 14.09 -4.42
N TRP A 68 44.61 13.99 -3.37
CA TRP A 68 44.19 13.34 -2.15
C TRP A 68 44.60 14.13 -0.92
N LYS A 69 43.86 13.93 0.17
CA LYS A 69 44.14 14.52 1.48
C LYS A 69 43.76 13.54 2.58
N THR A 70 44.56 13.46 3.64
CA THR A 70 44.17 12.78 4.88
C THR A 70 43.07 13.57 5.59
N GLU A 71 41.90 12.96 5.77
CA GLU A 71 40.79 13.53 6.55
C GLU A 71 40.84 13.07 8.00
N ARG A 72 41.30 11.83 8.24
CA ARG A 72 41.53 11.31 9.59
C ARG A 72 42.85 10.58 9.64
N SER A 73 43.72 11.03 10.53
CA SER A 73 45.01 10.38 10.80
C SER A 73 44.84 8.93 11.25
N TRP A 74 45.92 8.16 11.13
CA TRP A 74 45.95 6.75 11.50
C TRP A 74 45.46 6.49 12.93
N LEU A 75 44.50 5.59 13.07
CA LEU A 75 43.99 5.08 14.33
C LEU A 75 44.12 3.56 14.34
N SER A 76 44.56 2.99 15.46
CA SER A 76 44.65 1.54 15.62
C SER A 76 44.02 1.08 16.93
N ALA A 77 43.32 -0.05 16.87
CA ALA A 77 42.71 -0.70 18.01
C ALA A 77 42.87 -2.22 17.85
N GLY A 78 43.65 -2.84 18.74
CA GLY A 78 43.90 -4.28 18.69
C GLY A 78 44.65 -4.70 17.42
N ASN A 79 44.02 -5.56 16.61
CA ASN A 79 44.54 -6.16 15.39
C ASN A 79 44.15 -5.40 14.11
N VAL A 80 43.49 -4.25 14.21
CA VAL A 80 43.04 -3.45 13.07
C VAL A 80 43.43 -1.99 13.27
N GLY A 81 43.80 -1.32 12.20
CA GLY A 81 43.88 0.13 12.16
C GLY A 81 43.40 0.67 10.82
N TYR A 82 43.06 1.95 10.80
CA TYR A 82 42.57 2.62 9.61
C TYR A 82 42.99 4.08 9.55
N VAL A 83 43.07 4.59 8.32
CA VAL A 83 43.18 6.02 7.98
C VAL A 83 42.03 6.35 7.04
N MET A 84 41.51 7.58 7.08
CA MET A 84 40.52 8.03 6.10
C MET A 84 41.15 9.11 5.22
N ILE A 85 41.08 8.88 3.91
CA ILE A 85 41.54 9.82 2.89
C ILE A 85 40.36 10.31 2.05
N ARG A 86 40.44 11.54 1.58
CA ARG A 86 39.57 12.09 0.54
C ARG A 86 40.34 12.09 -0.77
N LEU A 87 39.82 11.40 -1.77
CA LEU A 87 40.36 11.33 -3.13
C LEU A 87 39.44 12.11 -4.07
N THR A 88 39.96 13.12 -4.78
CA THR A 88 39.21 13.94 -5.73
C THR A 88 39.79 13.80 -7.12
N VAL A 89 38.96 13.37 -8.07
CA VAL A 89 39.29 13.31 -9.49
C VAL A 89 38.91 14.64 -10.14
N ASP A 90 39.83 15.22 -10.92
CA ASP A 90 39.61 16.48 -11.61
C ASP A 90 38.57 16.32 -12.74
N ASN A 91 37.72 17.33 -12.92
CA ASN A 91 36.72 17.37 -13.99
C ASN A 91 37.33 17.37 -15.39
N ASN A 92 38.61 17.75 -15.52
CA ASN A 92 39.33 17.82 -16.79
C ASN A 92 39.99 16.47 -17.16
N LEU A 93 39.87 15.42 -16.34
CA LEU A 93 40.44 14.13 -16.66
C LEU A 93 39.77 13.53 -17.92
N ASN A 94 40.60 13.21 -18.92
CA ASN A 94 40.14 12.58 -20.15
C ASN A 94 40.15 11.05 -20.02
N GLU A 95 38.97 10.44 -19.87
CA GLU A 95 38.76 8.99 -19.74
C GLU A 95 39.29 8.15 -20.92
N GLN A 96 39.45 8.76 -22.11
CA GLN A 96 40.00 8.05 -23.28
C GLN A 96 41.52 7.88 -23.15
N GLN A 97 42.19 8.83 -22.49
CA GLN A 97 43.63 8.83 -22.26
C GLN A 97 43.98 8.15 -20.93
N HIS A 98 43.14 8.32 -19.93
CA HIS A 98 43.31 7.79 -18.58
C HIS A 98 42.11 6.89 -18.24
N LYS A 99 42.17 5.64 -18.70
CA LYS A 99 41.13 4.63 -18.42
C LYS A 99 41.16 4.14 -16.97
N GLU A 100 42.30 4.29 -16.31
CA GLU A 100 42.53 3.79 -14.97
C GLU A 100 43.18 4.87 -14.09
N ILE A 101 42.78 4.90 -12.81
CA ILE A 101 43.44 5.64 -11.74
C ILE A 101 44.14 4.63 -10.87
N ILE A 102 45.45 4.78 -10.72
CA ILE A 102 46.28 3.85 -9.98
C ILE A 102 46.95 4.57 -8.83
N TYR A 103 46.86 3.99 -7.64
CA TYR A 103 47.58 4.46 -6.48
C TYR A 103 48.14 3.30 -5.66
N THR A 104 49.25 3.57 -4.97
CA THR A 104 49.93 2.61 -4.11
C THR A 104 49.81 3.05 -2.66
N VAL A 105 49.36 2.14 -1.79
CA VAL A 105 49.26 2.36 -0.35
C VAL A 105 50.58 1.99 0.33
N ASN A 106 51.14 2.94 1.06
CA ASN A 106 52.35 2.75 1.85
C ASN A 106 52.04 2.80 3.36
N LEU A 107 52.62 1.86 4.11
CA LEU A 107 52.52 1.81 5.58
C LEU A 107 53.88 2.18 6.18
N TRP A 108 53.88 3.14 7.10
CA TRP A 108 55.09 3.71 7.68
C TRP A 108 55.18 3.50 9.19
N ALA A 109 56.37 3.17 9.66
CA ALA A 109 56.72 2.99 11.07
C ALA A 109 56.98 4.32 11.81
N ASP A 110 57.07 5.43 11.07
CA ASP A 110 57.27 6.78 11.59
C ASP A 110 56.21 7.75 11.07
N GLU A 111 55.98 8.84 11.81
CA GLU A 111 54.98 9.84 11.43
C GLU A 111 55.34 10.60 10.15
N LYS A 112 56.65 10.72 9.85
CA LYS A 112 57.16 11.46 8.69
C LYS A 112 57.07 10.67 7.38
N GLY A 113 56.78 9.36 7.43
CA GLY A 113 56.66 8.52 6.24
C GLY A 113 58.01 8.22 5.59
N THR A 114 59.06 8.02 6.39
CA THR A 114 60.43 7.76 5.89
C THR A 114 60.90 6.33 6.15
N GLN A 115 60.29 5.62 7.09
CA GLN A 115 60.65 4.25 7.45
C GLN A 115 59.48 3.31 7.18
N ALA A 116 59.59 2.47 6.16
CA ALA A 116 58.54 1.48 5.86
C ALA A 116 58.40 0.46 7.00
N VAL A 117 57.19 -0.03 7.25
CA VAL A 117 57.00 -1.15 8.17
C VAL A 117 57.61 -2.43 7.60
N SER A 118 58.26 -3.24 8.44
CA SER A 118 58.90 -4.48 8.04
C SER A 118 57.88 -5.49 7.49
N ASN A 119 58.25 -6.27 6.46
CA ASN A 119 57.43 -7.34 5.87
C ASN A 119 56.07 -6.88 5.30
N TYR A 120 55.98 -5.61 4.89
CA TYR A 120 54.87 -5.11 4.08
C TYR A 120 55.37 -4.78 2.69
N THR A 121 54.65 -5.28 1.68
CA THR A 121 54.82 -4.84 0.30
C THR A 121 53.72 -3.82 0.00
N PRO A 122 54.05 -2.60 -0.47
CA PRO A 122 53.06 -1.61 -0.85
C PRO A 122 52.00 -2.19 -1.79
N LEU A 123 50.73 -1.97 -1.45
CA LEU A 123 49.60 -2.53 -2.18
C LEU A 123 49.09 -1.53 -3.22
N LYS A 124 49.00 -1.98 -4.46
CA LYS A 124 48.47 -1.20 -5.58
C LYS A 124 46.95 -1.39 -5.69
N PHE A 125 46.25 -0.29 -5.89
CA PHE A 125 44.83 -0.21 -6.21
C PHE A 125 44.68 0.45 -7.57
N THR A 126 43.83 -0.11 -8.41
CA THR A 126 43.48 0.32 -9.74
C THR A 126 41.97 0.53 -9.81
N TYR A 127 41.55 1.74 -10.15
CA TYR A 127 40.15 2.10 -10.35
C TYR A 127 39.88 2.41 -11.81
N ASN A 128 38.73 1.96 -12.32
CA ASN A 128 38.29 2.23 -13.67
C ASN A 128 37.66 3.61 -13.75
N VAL A 129 38.08 4.41 -14.72
CA VAL A 129 37.53 5.75 -14.94
C VAL A 129 36.28 5.67 -15.79
N LYS A 130 35.21 6.29 -15.31
CA LYS A 130 33.90 6.35 -15.97
C LYS A 130 33.35 7.78 -15.97
N LYS A 131 32.28 8.00 -16.74
CA LYS A 131 31.48 9.24 -16.70
C LYS A 131 30.00 8.94 -16.57
N ILE A 132 29.33 9.80 -15.82
CA ILE A 132 27.88 9.85 -15.72
C ILE A 132 27.38 11.23 -16.18
N ASN A 133 26.09 11.35 -16.44
CA ASN A 133 25.48 12.60 -16.82
C ASN A 133 25.42 13.45 -15.54
N PRO A 134 25.98 14.67 -15.49
CA PRO A 134 25.92 15.52 -14.31
C PRO A 134 24.49 15.83 -13.85
N LYS A 135 23.51 15.71 -14.77
CA LYS A 135 22.07 15.88 -14.49
C LYS A 135 21.36 14.57 -14.14
N ALA A 136 22.06 13.44 -14.04
CA ALA A 136 21.47 12.18 -13.61
C ALA A 136 20.93 12.30 -12.19
N VAL A 137 19.76 11.69 -11.96
CA VAL A 137 19.13 11.59 -10.64
C VAL A 137 19.20 10.14 -10.19
N ILE A 138 19.72 9.91 -8.99
CA ILE A 138 19.83 8.58 -8.39
C ILE A 138 18.59 8.32 -7.55
N VAL A 139 17.62 7.59 -8.09
CA VAL A 139 16.36 7.30 -7.41
C VAL A 139 16.53 6.09 -6.48
N LEU A 140 15.86 6.13 -5.33
CA LEU A 140 15.76 5.00 -4.40
C LEU A 140 14.34 4.45 -4.42
N ASN A 141 14.22 3.14 -4.58
CA ASN A 141 12.98 2.38 -4.59
C ASN A 141 12.86 1.57 -3.29
N THR A 142 11.62 1.41 -2.82
CA THR A 142 11.26 0.55 -1.69
C THR A 142 9.88 -0.05 -1.94
N ASP A 143 9.62 -1.24 -1.38
CA ASP A 143 8.30 -1.87 -1.43
C ASP A 143 7.30 -1.16 -0.50
N ASN A 144 7.81 -0.50 0.54
CA ASN A 144 7.02 0.25 1.49
C ASN A 144 7.83 1.44 2.04
N GLU A 145 7.24 2.63 2.04
CA GLU A 145 7.84 3.86 2.58
C GLU A 145 7.40 4.14 4.02
N TYR A 146 6.38 3.42 4.50
CA TYR A 146 5.79 3.58 5.83
C TYR A 146 6.20 2.44 6.77
N ILE A 147 6.49 2.78 8.03
CA ILE A 147 6.76 1.83 9.11
C ILE A 147 6.23 2.41 10.43
N GLN A 148 5.75 1.55 11.32
CA GLN A 148 5.41 1.98 12.67
C GLN A 148 6.69 2.19 13.51
N PRO A 149 6.69 3.12 14.47
CA PRO A 149 7.73 3.18 15.47
C PRO A 149 7.75 1.89 16.29
N PRO A 150 8.91 1.23 16.46
CA PRO A 150 9.01 0.03 17.28
C PRO A 150 8.71 0.35 18.73
N THR A 151 8.06 -0.60 19.41
CA THR A 151 7.78 -0.51 20.86
C THR A 151 9.00 -0.90 21.72
N GLY A 152 9.93 -1.65 21.14
CA GLY A 152 11.19 -2.08 21.74
C GLY A 152 12.41 -1.47 21.06
N ASP A 153 13.59 -1.73 21.59
CA ASP A 153 14.84 -1.33 20.94
C ASP A 153 15.01 -2.09 19.62
N ASN A 154 15.41 -1.37 18.58
CA ASN A 154 15.50 -1.90 17.22
C ASN A 154 16.90 -1.60 16.64
N PRO A 155 17.95 -2.25 17.17
CA PRO A 155 19.33 -2.05 16.72
C PRO A 155 19.56 -2.69 15.35
N VAL A 156 20.54 -2.17 14.60
CA VAL A 156 20.98 -2.77 13.34
C VAL A 156 21.48 -4.20 13.58
N GLY A 157 21.12 -5.11 12.68
CA GLY A 157 21.56 -6.51 12.70
C GLY A 157 20.59 -7.45 13.40
N THR A 158 20.14 -7.13 14.62
CA THR A 158 19.20 -7.96 15.39
C THR A 158 17.77 -7.43 15.44
N GLY A 159 17.56 -6.17 15.07
CA GLY A 159 16.24 -5.57 14.94
C GLY A 159 15.47 -6.13 13.74
N ASN A 160 14.15 -6.27 13.90
CA ASN A 160 13.27 -6.88 12.91
C ASN A 160 12.41 -5.86 12.13
N GLU A 161 12.39 -4.60 12.57
CA GLU A 161 11.58 -3.55 11.96
C GLU A 161 12.47 -2.63 11.13
N TYR A 162 12.40 -2.73 9.80
CA TYR A 162 13.20 -1.89 8.92
C TYR A 162 12.56 -1.73 7.55
N ILE A 163 12.95 -0.67 6.86
CA ILE A 163 12.64 -0.45 5.44
C ILE A 163 13.92 -0.63 4.63
N THR A 164 13.84 -1.34 3.52
CA THR A 164 14.96 -1.52 2.59
C THR A 164 14.81 -0.59 1.41
N TYR A 165 15.81 0.26 1.18
CA TYR A 165 15.91 1.09 -0.02
C TYR A 165 16.93 0.50 -0.98
N SER A 166 16.64 0.60 -2.28
CA SER A 166 17.52 0.13 -3.33
C SER A 166 17.49 1.05 -4.54
N GLY A 167 18.61 1.18 -5.24
CA GLY A 167 18.71 1.95 -6.48
C GLY A 167 19.76 1.33 -7.40
N SER A 168 19.80 1.77 -8.65
CA SER A 168 20.77 1.31 -9.64
C SER A 168 21.57 2.47 -10.21
N LEU A 169 22.87 2.27 -10.39
CA LEU A 169 23.80 3.23 -10.94
C LEU A 169 24.29 2.76 -12.30
N VAL A 170 24.15 3.65 -13.29
CA VAL A 170 24.62 3.43 -14.65
C VAL A 170 25.41 4.63 -15.13
N ASP A 171 26.36 4.39 -16.01
CA ASP A 171 27.18 5.40 -16.67
C ASP A 171 26.41 6.07 -17.83
N ASN A 172 27.08 6.97 -18.54
CA ASN A 172 26.49 7.71 -19.67
C ASN A 172 26.05 6.84 -20.86
N ILE A 173 26.56 5.62 -20.97
CA ILE A 173 26.22 4.69 -22.06
C ILE A 173 25.33 3.54 -21.57
N GLY A 174 24.84 3.63 -20.33
CA GLY A 174 23.98 2.61 -19.71
C GLY A 174 24.72 1.40 -19.14
N GLY A 175 26.06 1.45 -19.08
CA GLY A 175 26.87 0.44 -18.40
C GLY A 175 26.75 0.56 -16.88
N VAL A 176 26.76 -0.57 -16.17
CA VAL A 176 26.68 -0.57 -14.70
C VAL A 176 27.92 0.10 -14.09
N LEU A 177 27.70 0.84 -13.00
CA LEU A 177 28.77 1.48 -12.23
C LEU A 177 29.06 0.66 -10.97
N LYS A 178 30.11 -0.15 -11.00
CA LYS A 178 30.47 -1.09 -9.95
C LYS A 178 31.22 -0.41 -8.80
N ASN A 179 30.81 -0.70 -7.56
CA ASN A 179 31.48 -0.22 -6.34
C ASN A 179 31.67 1.31 -6.30
N THR A 180 30.85 2.05 -7.03
CA THR A 180 30.90 3.51 -7.10
C THR A 180 30.25 4.09 -5.87
N GLN A 181 30.94 5.03 -5.25
CA GLN A 181 30.51 5.68 -4.02
C GLN A 181 29.41 6.71 -4.26
N VAL A 182 28.33 6.62 -3.48
CA VAL A 182 27.17 7.52 -3.49
C VAL A 182 26.98 8.09 -2.09
N VAL A 183 26.73 9.40 -2.02
CA VAL A 183 26.32 10.08 -0.80
C VAL A 183 24.80 9.98 -0.69
N VAL A 184 24.32 9.58 0.48
CA VAL A 184 22.91 9.64 0.87
C VAL A 184 22.79 10.62 2.02
N ALA A 185 22.16 11.76 1.77
CA ALA A 185 21.99 12.84 2.71
C ALA A 185 20.54 12.92 3.21
N SER A 186 20.37 13.38 4.44
CA SER A 186 19.08 13.80 4.96
C SER A 186 18.75 15.22 4.49
N SER A 187 17.47 15.50 4.25
CA SER A 187 17.01 16.85 3.91
C SER A 187 17.00 17.81 5.10
N LEU A 188 16.91 17.27 6.33
CA LEU A 188 16.94 18.02 7.58
C LEU A 188 18.02 17.50 8.51
N LEU A 189 18.48 18.38 9.41
CA LEU A 189 19.43 18.07 10.46
C LEU A 189 18.84 17.15 11.53
N ASP A 190 19.72 16.45 12.24
CA ASP A 190 19.47 15.60 13.40
C ASP A 190 18.58 14.37 13.12
N GLN A 191 18.34 14.03 11.85
CA GLN A 191 17.49 12.89 11.47
C GLN A 191 18.24 11.56 11.46
N ILE A 192 19.38 11.50 10.76
CA ILE A 192 20.18 10.28 10.59
C ILE A 192 21.51 10.32 11.35
N TYR A 193 21.92 11.50 11.80
CA TYR A 193 23.12 11.71 12.60
C TYR A 193 22.80 12.70 13.71
N SER A 194 23.33 12.50 14.91
CA SER A 194 23.32 13.51 15.96
C SER A 194 24.59 13.37 16.81
N ASN A 195 25.06 14.48 17.36
CA ASN A 195 26.22 14.49 18.26
C ASN A 195 26.00 13.64 19.52
N ASN A 196 24.74 13.47 19.92
CA ASN A 196 24.34 12.40 20.82
C ASN A 196 23.72 11.28 19.97
N ALA A 197 24.40 10.13 19.89
CA ALA A 197 23.95 9.01 19.09
C ALA A 197 22.52 8.56 19.44
N ASP A 198 22.07 8.78 20.67
CA ASP A 198 20.70 8.45 21.12
C ASP A 198 19.63 9.34 20.48
N ASN A 199 19.98 10.55 20.05
CA ASN A 199 19.03 11.53 19.52
C ASN A 199 18.72 11.38 18.02
N ALA A 200 19.55 10.66 17.25
CA ALA A 200 19.23 10.37 15.86
C ALA A 200 17.93 9.56 15.76
N LEU A 201 17.07 9.87 14.79
CA LEU A 201 15.73 9.28 14.67
C LEU A 201 15.78 7.83 14.16
N VAL A 202 16.81 7.51 13.39
CA VAL A 202 17.01 6.19 12.77
C VAL A 202 18.46 5.75 12.85
N ASN A 203 18.67 4.45 12.75
CA ASN A 203 19.96 3.85 12.44
C ASN A 203 19.97 3.38 10.98
N ILE A 204 21.14 3.45 10.33
CA ILE A 204 21.32 3.02 8.95
C ILE A 204 22.16 1.74 8.95
N GLY A 205 21.70 0.70 8.25
CA GLY A 205 22.36 -0.59 8.16
C GLY A 205 22.57 -1.08 6.73
N THR A 206 23.50 -2.01 6.54
CA THR A 206 23.69 -2.70 5.26
C THR A 206 22.55 -3.67 4.99
N VAL A 207 22.30 -4.00 3.73
CA VAL A 207 21.55 -5.22 3.39
C VAL A 207 22.52 -6.39 3.46
N PRO A 208 22.36 -7.36 4.37
CA PRO A 208 23.29 -8.48 4.49
C PRO A 208 23.17 -9.44 3.30
N ASP A 209 24.30 -10.03 2.93
CA ASP A 209 24.31 -11.22 2.08
C ASP A 209 23.75 -12.42 2.87
N SER A 210 23.19 -13.39 2.17
CA SER A 210 22.45 -14.53 2.76
C SER A 210 23.22 -15.16 3.93
N GLY A 211 22.65 -15.09 5.13
CA GLY A 211 23.21 -15.69 6.35
C GLY A 211 24.11 -14.77 7.21
N SER A 212 24.41 -13.55 6.76
CA SER A 212 25.11 -12.54 7.56
C SER A 212 24.15 -11.60 8.31
N SER A 213 24.62 -10.97 9.39
CA SER A 213 23.88 -9.89 10.07
C SER A 213 24.12 -8.55 9.38
N SER A 214 23.10 -7.68 9.38
CA SER A 214 23.26 -6.29 8.93
C SER A 214 24.29 -5.56 9.80
N ILE A 215 25.12 -4.72 9.18
CA ILE A 215 26.17 -3.94 9.84
C ILE A 215 25.77 -2.47 9.81
N GLN A 216 25.97 -1.75 10.92
CA GLN A 216 25.73 -0.32 11.00
C GLN A 216 26.60 0.43 9.98
N ILE A 217 25.96 1.26 9.16
CA ILE A 217 26.63 2.21 8.28
C ILE A 217 26.87 3.49 9.08
N PRO A 218 28.12 3.97 9.18
CA PRO A 218 28.41 5.23 9.86
C PRO A 218 27.73 6.41 9.19
N THR A 219 27.06 7.23 10.00
CA THR A 219 26.51 8.54 9.60
C THR A 219 27.39 9.65 10.14
N THR A 220 27.43 10.79 9.45
CA THR A 220 28.27 11.94 9.81
C THR A 220 27.59 13.25 9.43
N ARG A 221 28.11 14.37 9.95
CA ARG A 221 27.73 15.73 9.56
C ARG A 221 28.93 16.46 8.96
N ASP A 222 28.72 17.11 7.81
CA ASP A 222 29.67 18.07 7.24
C ASP A 222 28.89 19.23 6.62
N ASN A 223 29.34 20.47 6.83
CA ASN A 223 28.67 21.70 6.38
C ASN A 223 27.15 21.71 6.61
N ASP A 224 26.72 21.35 7.83
CA ASP A 224 25.30 21.27 8.22
C ASP A 224 24.46 20.34 7.34
N ILE A 225 25.07 19.29 6.80
CA ILE A 225 24.39 18.22 6.08
C ILE A 225 24.70 16.91 6.80
N ASP A 226 23.64 16.23 7.25
CA ASP A 226 23.75 14.87 7.73
C ASP A 226 23.76 13.91 6.55
N TYR A 227 24.74 13.02 6.49
CA TYR A 227 24.84 12.04 5.42
C TYR A 227 25.53 10.76 5.86
N PHE A 228 25.37 9.74 5.04
CA PHE A 228 26.21 8.56 5.04
C PHE A 228 26.60 8.23 3.60
N VAL A 229 27.51 7.28 3.47
CA VAL A 229 28.12 6.94 2.20
C VAL A 229 27.96 5.45 1.96
N ILE A 230 27.51 5.08 0.77
CA ILE A 230 27.36 3.69 0.34
C ILE A 230 28.00 3.49 -1.02
N ASN A 231 28.46 2.28 -1.30
CA ASN A 231 28.95 1.91 -2.61
C ASN A 231 27.91 1.03 -3.30
N SER A 232 27.83 1.11 -4.63
CA SER A 232 27.10 0.10 -5.39
C SER A 232 27.77 -1.27 -5.30
N ASP A 233 27.03 -2.33 -5.59
CA ASP A 233 27.58 -3.67 -5.71
C ASP A 233 28.23 -3.91 -7.09
N GLY A 234 28.66 -5.16 -7.34
CA GLY A 234 29.21 -5.60 -8.62
C GLY A 234 28.28 -5.43 -9.83
N SER A 235 26.98 -5.28 -9.59
CA SER A 235 25.94 -5.09 -10.60
C SER A 235 25.43 -3.64 -10.67
N GLY A 236 26.09 -2.72 -9.96
CA GLY A 236 25.71 -1.31 -9.92
C GLY A 236 24.53 -0.99 -8.99
N ASN A 237 24.10 -1.91 -8.12
CA ASN A 237 22.99 -1.62 -7.22
C ASN A 237 23.48 -1.05 -5.88
N ILE A 238 22.85 0.02 -5.42
CA ILE A 238 23.00 0.53 -4.06
C ILE A 238 21.85 0.01 -3.21
N LYS A 239 22.13 -0.44 -1.98
CA LYS A 239 21.10 -0.92 -1.04
C LYS A 239 21.46 -0.58 0.39
N PHE A 240 20.46 -0.19 1.17
CA PHE A 240 20.61 0.02 2.61
C PHE A 240 19.27 -0.19 3.32
N ARG A 241 19.34 -0.35 4.64
CA ARG A 241 18.18 -0.48 5.53
C ARG A 241 18.11 0.71 6.48
N VAL A 242 16.89 1.15 6.72
CA VAL A 242 16.57 2.17 7.72
C VAL A 242 15.88 1.47 8.88
N TYR A 243 16.47 1.59 10.07
CA TYR A 243 15.97 1.02 11.32
C TYR A 243 15.44 2.17 12.19
N PRO A 244 14.11 2.32 12.32
CA PRO A 244 13.51 3.27 13.25
C PRO A 244 13.93 2.99 14.68
N LYS A 245 14.10 4.06 15.46
CA LYS A 245 14.30 3.92 16.90
C LYS A 245 12.99 3.84 17.66
N LYS A 246 13.09 3.25 18.86
CA LYS A 246 11.97 3.00 19.76
C LYS A 246 11.13 4.26 20.00
N ASN A 247 9.82 4.16 19.78
CA ASN A 247 8.82 5.19 20.08
C ASN A 247 9.09 6.58 19.45
N ILE A 248 9.88 6.65 18.39
CA ILE A 248 10.18 7.92 17.71
C ILE A 248 9.38 7.97 16.41
N SER A 249 8.49 8.98 16.31
CA SER A 249 7.81 9.30 15.07
C SER A 249 8.59 10.34 14.28
N ALA A 250 8.75 10.14 12.99
CA ALA A 250 9.54 11.01 12.13
C ALA A 250 9.22 10.82 10.65
N ARG A 251 9.44 11.86 9.87
CA ARG A 251 9.61 11.78 8.41
C ARG A 251 11.05 12.11 8.05
N ILE A 252 11.68 11.31 7.21
CA ILE A 252 13.02 11.57 6.70
C ILE A 252 12.97 11.56 5.18
N ASP A 253 13.40 12.66 4.57
CA ASP A 253 13.51 12.78 3.12
C ASP A 253 14.97 12.61 2.72
N PHE A 254 15.29 11.52 2.04
CA PHE A 254 16.63 11.21 1.54
C PHE A 254 16.91 11.93 0.23
N LYS A 255 18.11 12.48 0.13
CA LYS A 255 18.70 13.00 -1.09
C LYS A 255 19.93 12.19 -1.45
N THR A 256 20.21 12.02 -2.74
CA THR A 256 21.35 11.22 -3.21
C THR A 256 22.14 11.97 -4.28
N GLY A 257 23.43 11.63 -4.39
CA GLY A 257 24.29 12.14 -5.44
C GLY A 257 25.69 11.53 -5.39
N ILE A 258 26.43 11.72 -6.48
CA ILE A 258 27.88 11.44 -6.54
C ILE A 258 28.60 12.76 -6.30
N LEU A 259 29.27 12.88 -5.17
CA LEU A 259 29.89 14.11 -4.71
C LEU A 259 30.90 14.64 -5.74
N GLY A 260 30.75 15.90 -6.15
CA GLY A 260 31.59 16.55 -7.16
C GLY A 260 31.13 16.35 -8.61
N VAL A 261 30.17 15.44 -8.86
CA VAL A 261 29.73 15.08 -10.22
C VAL A 261 28.27 15.42 -10.46
N THR A 262 27.36 14.90 -9.64
CA THR A 262 25.92 15.13 -9.78
C THR A 262 25.41 16.04 -8.65
N SER A 263 24.31 16.75 -8.91
CA SER A 263 23.60 17.45 -7.84
C SER A 263 23.01 16.44 -6.84
N ILE A 264 22.98 16.83 -5.55
CA ILE A 264 22.32 16.06 -4.50
C ILE A 264 20.82 16.36 -4.56
N ASN A 265 20.05 15.43 -5.11
CA ASN A 265 18.62 15.59 -5.39
C ASN A 265 17.76 14.68 -4.52
N TYR A 266 16.49 15.03 -4.32
CA TYR A 266 15.53 14.17 -3.65
C TYR A 266 15.48 12.77 -4.30
N ALA A 267 15.48 11.74 -3.47
CA ALA A 267 15.54 10.34 -3.92
C ALA A 267 14.39 9.49 -3.39
N ALA A 268 14.08 9.58 -2.09
CA ALA A 268 12.99 8.85 -1.45
C ALA A 268 12.66 9.42 -0.06
N SER A 269 11.56 8.98 0.54
CA SER A 269 11.15 9.35 1.90
C SER A 269 10.88 8.09 2.72
N VAL A 270 11.11 8.18 4.03
CA VAL A 270 10.60 7.22 5.03
C VAL A 270 9.65 7.94 5.98
N TYR A 271 8.53 7.28 6.26
CA TYR A 271 7.48 7.74 7.16
C TYR A 271 7.37 6.79 8.35
N ILE A 272 7.76 7.28 9.52
CA ILE A 272 7.79 6.53 10.78
C ILE A 272 6.71 7.11 11.68
N PHE A 273 5.51 6.53 11.67
CA PHE A 273 4.40 7.06 12.45
C PHE A 273 3.50 5.95 12.97
N SER A 274 2.90 6.15 14.13
CA SER A 274 1.89 5.21 14.63
C SER A 274 0.70 5.16 13.66
N ASN A 275 0.08 4.00 13.48
CA ASN A 275 -1.19 3.90 12.77
C ASN A 275 -2.39 3.93 13.73
N THR A 276 -2.20 3.90 15.05
CA THR A 276 -3.30 3.73 16.02
C THR A 276 -3.87 5.04 16.57
N ASN A 277 -3.22 6.17 16.31
CA ASN A 277 -3.59 7.44 16.94
C ASN A 277 -4.67 8.15 16.13
N MET A 278 -5.93 7.71 16.20
CA MET A 278 -7.03 8.52 15.65
C MET A 278 -7.16 9.81 16.48
N SER A 279 -7.45 10.93 15.81
CA SER A 279 -7.70 12.18 16.54
C SER A 279 -9.10 12.14 17.14
N ASP A 280 -9.18 12.15 18.47
CA ASP A 280 -10.41 12.45 19.21
C ASP A 280 -10.64 13.97 19.34
N ASP A 281 -9.73 14.81 18.81
CA ASP A 281 -9.86 16.26 18.84
C ASP A 281 -10.99 16.71 17.88
N PRO A 282 -12.09 17.32 18.40
CA PRO A 282 -13.16 17.85 17.56
C PRO A 282 -12.71 19.00 16.64
N PHE A 283 -11.52 19.56 16.85
CA PHE A 283 -10.90 20.59 16.00
C PHE A 283 -9.81 20.04 15.06
N GLY A 284 -9.61 18.72 15.04
CA GLY A 284 -8.66 18.07 14.14
C GLY A 284 -9.11 18.05 12.67
N PRO A 285 -8.26 17.57 11.75
CA PRO A 285 -8.61 17.40 10.35
C PRO A 285 -9.89 16.57 10.16
N LEU A 286 -10.76 17.04 9.27
CA LEU A 286 -12.05 16.40 8.99
C LEU A 286 -11.86 14.99 8.39
N SER A 287 -12.88 14.15 8.57
CA SER A 287 -12.88 12.80 8.02
C SER A 287 -12.81 12.81 6.49
N PRO A 288 -12.09 11.85 5.87
CA PRO A 288 -11.99 11.77 4.41
C PRO A 288 -13.35 11.45 3.78
N ASN A 289 -13.71 12.13 2.70
CA ASN A 289 -14.94 11.87 1.97
C ASN A 289 -14.74 10.74 0.94
N ILE A 290 -15.41 9.61 1.10
CA ILE A 290 -15.34 8.50 0.14
C ILE A 290 -16.45 8.70 -0.89
N TYR A 291 -16.05 8.90 -2.15
CA TYR A 291 -17.01 9.10 -3.22
C TYR A 291 -17.75 7.80 -3.56
N ASN A 292 -19.00 7.94 -4.00
CA ASN A 292 -19.85 6.83 -4.45
C ASN A 292 -20.13 5.78 -3.36
N VAL A 293 -20.05 6.19 -2.09
CA VAL A 293 -20.64 5.46 -0.98
C VAL A 293 -22.14 5.75 -0.96
N ASP A 294 -22.96 4.69 -0.93
CA ASP A 294 -24.40 4.83 -0.86
C ASP A 294 -24.85 5.31 0.54
N GLN A 295 -26.15 5.58 0.68
CA GLN A 295 -26.75 6.02 1.96
C GLN A 295 -26.60 4.98 3.10
N LEU A 296 -26.22 3.74 2.77
CA LEU A 296 -26.01 2.64 3.71
C LEU A 296 -24.52 2.41 4.02
N GLY A 297 -23.62 3.31 3.56
CA GLY A 297 -22.19 3.17 3.79
C GLY A 297 -21.51 2.14 2.87
N LYS A 298 -22.16 1.67 1.79
CA LYS A 298 -21.58 0.69 0.89
C LYS A 298 -20.85 1.35 -0.26
N LEU A 299 -19.60 0.95 -0.46
CA LEU A 299 -18.78 1.32 -1.61
C LEU A 299 -18.84 0.19 -2.64
N GLN A 300 -19.38 0.50 -3.82
CA GLN A 300 -19.40 -0.40 -4.97
C GLN A 300 -18.29 -0.03 -5.94
N LYS A 301 -17.64 -1.03 -6.54
CA LYS A 301 -16.69 -0.79 -7.62
C LYS A 301 -17.45 -0.29 -8.85
N ILE A 302 -17.07 0.89 -9.29
CA ILE A 302 -17.62 1.52 -10.49
C ILE A 302 -17.12 0.73 -11.72
N PRO A 303 -18.01 0.26 -12.61
CA PRO A 303 -17.60 -0.42 -13.84
C PRO A 303 -16.60 0.41 -14.65
N GLY A 304 -15.49 -0.21 -15.05
CA GLY A 304 -14.40 0.46 -15.78
C GLY A 304 -13.46 1.31 -14.91
N SER A 305 -13.76 1.53 -13.63
CA SER A 305 -12.82 2.13 -12.68
C SER A 305 -12.01 1.05 -11.96
N ASN A 306 -10.70 1.27 -11.85
CA ASN A 306 -9.81 0.42 -11.06
C ASN A 306 -9.62 0.92 -9.61
N ALA A 307 -10.13 2.11 -9.27
CA ALA A 307 -9.89 2.75 -7.99
C ALA A 307 -11.14 3.35 -7.35
N MET A 308 -11.16 3.32 -6.01
CA MET A 308 -12.03 4.16 -5.20
C MET A 308 -11.47 5.58 -5.13
N GLN A 309 -12.36 6.55 -5.09
CA GLN A 309 -12.03 7.97 -5.01
C GLN A 309 -12.28 8.46 -3.59
N VAL A 310 -11.30 9.19 -3.04
CA VAL A 310 -11.36 9.78 -1.71
C VAL A 310 -11.03 11.26 -1.83
N GLY A 311 -11.77 12.12 -1.16
CA GLY A 311 -11.50 13.55 -1.06
C GLY A 311 -11.15 13.92 0.36
N ILE A 312 -10.35 14.96 0.53
CA ILE A 312 -10.14 15.57 1.85
C ILE A 312 -10.44 17.06 1.74
N ALA A 313 -10.97 17.66 2.80
CA ALA A 313 -11.11 19.10 2.87
C ALA A 313 -9.74 19.76 3.13
N PRO A 314 -9.54 21.04 2.74
CA PRO A 314 -8.38 21.79 3.21
C PRO A 314 -8.34 21.78 4.72
N TYR A 315 -7.13 21.66 5.26
CA TYR A 315 -6.86 21.81 6.68
C TYR A 315 -5.98 23.04 6.94
N VAL A 316 -6.09 23.57 8.16
CA VAL A 316 -5.34 24.75 8.59
C VAL A 316 -3.86 24.42 8.64
N GLY A 317 -3.03 25.30 8.07
CA GLY A 317 -1.57 25.15 8.09
C GLY A 317 -1.01 24.15 7.09
N HIS A 318 -1.80 23.66 6.11
CA HIS A 318 -1.30 22.77 5.07
C HIS A 318 -0.10 23.37 4.33
N GLN A 319 0.93 22.54 4.12
CA GLN A 319 2.12 22.92 3.38
C GLN A 319 2.27 22.02 2.15
N LYS A 320 2.82 22.56 1.05
CA LYS A 320 3.15 21.75 -0.13
C LYS A 320 4.09 20.60 0.18
N THR A 321 4.89 20.74 1.24
CA THR A 321 5.82 19.71 1.69
C THR A 321 5.15 18.57 2.43
N ASP A 322 3.87 18.68 2.84
CA ASP A 322 3.16 17.65 3.59
C ASP A 322 2.97 16.38 2.76
N ALA A 323 2.90 15.24 3.46
CA ALA A 323 2.48 13.97 2.88
C ALA A 323 1.24 13.45 3.61
N LEU A 324 0.37 12.80 2.85
CA LEU A 324 -0.85 12.17 3.32
C LEU A 324 -0.72 10.65 3.23
N ILE A 325 -0.93 9.98 4.35
CA ILE A 325 -0.87 8.53 4.46
C ILE A 325 -2.25 8.04 4.89
N PHE A 326 -2.89 7.24 4.06
CA PHE A 326 -4.26 6.76 4.30
C PHE A 326 -4.22 5.37 4.91
N PHE A 327 -5.16 5.11 5.82
CA PHE A 327 -5.29 3.84 6.52
C PHE A 327 -6.74 3.39 6.55
N ILE A 328 -6.96 2.08 6.46
CA ILE A 328 -8.24 1.45 6.77
C ILE A 328 -8.09 0.53 7.97
N LYS A 329 -9.06 0.55 8.88
CA LYS A 329 -9.10 -0.34 10.05
C LYS A 329 -10.50 -0.92 10.19
N GLY A 330 -10.61 -2.20 10.53
CA GLY A 330 -11.91 -2.78 10.90
C GLY A 330 -12.30 -2.44 12.34
N TYR A 331 -13.52 -2.81 12.72
CA TYR A 331 -14.10 -2.47 14.03
C TYR A 331 -13.75 -3.46 15.14
N GLU A 332 -13.20 -4.62 14.80
CA GLU A 332 -12.85 -5.60 15.81
C GLU A 332 -11.63 -5.11 16.59
N LYS A 333 -11.59 -5.41 17.90
CA LYS A 333 -10.53 -4.95 18.81
C LYS A 333 -9.11 -5.33 18.34
N ASN A 334 -9.00 -6.41 17.56
CA ASN A 334 -7.74 -6.95 17.06
C ASN A 334 -7.49 -6.62 15.58
N ASP A 335 -8.32 -5.79 14.95
CA ASP A 335 -8.10 -5.40 13.57
C ASP A 335 -6.94 -4.42 13.48
N GLU A 336 -5.85 -4.87 12.86
CA GLU A 336 -4.69 -4.03 12.58
C GLU A 336 -4.99 -3.06 11.44
N PRO A 337 -4.61 -1.77 11.55
CA PRO A 337 -4.77 -0.84 10.45
C PRO A 337 -3.90 -1.20 9.25
N ILE A 338 -4.50 -1.16 8.07
CA ILE A 338 -3.87 -1.43 6.78
C ILE A 338 -3.58 -0.08 6.11
N GLN A 339 -2.31 0.17 5.76
CA GLN A 339 -1.95 1.34 4.98
C GLN A 339 -2.39 1.18 3.52
N LEU A 340 -3.12 2.17 3.01
CA LEU A 340 -3.44 2.27 1.59
C LEU A 340 -2.28 2.93 0.84
N LYS A 341 -1.98 2.40 -0.36
CA LYS A 341 -0.95 2.89 -1.26
C LYS A 341 -1.58 3.60 -2.48
N PRO A 342 -0.93 4.66 -3.01
CA PRO A 342 0.36 5.22 -2.59
C PRO A 342 0.25 6.22 -1.43
N ILE A 343 1.40 6.64 -0.91
CA ILE A 343 1.50 7.86 -0.08
C ILE A 343 1.48 9.06 -1.01
N TYR A 344 0.72 10.10 -0.63
CA TYR A 344 0.50 11.27 -1.47
C TYR A 344 1.26 12.48 -0.92
N LYS A 345 2.14 13.08 -1.71
CA LYS A 345 2.77 14.36 -1.35
C LYS A 345 2.02 15.53 -1.94
N LEU A 346 1.77 16.57 -1.15
CA LEU A 346 0.99 17.72 -1.58
C LEU A 346 1.67 18.54 -2.69
N GLU A 347 3.00 18.50 -2.80
CA GLU A 347 3.75 19.14 -3.89
C GLU A 347 3.38 18.60 -5.28
N ASN A 348 2.89 17.36 -5.33
CA ASN A 348 2.51 16.66 -6.56
C ASN A 348 0.99 16.70 -6.80
N ILE A 349 0.25 17.50 -6.04
CA ILE A 349 -1.20 17.59 -6.10
C ILE A 349 -1.60 19.04 -6.40
N ASP A 350 -2.43 19.21 -7.43
CA ASP A 350 -2.86 20.54 -7.87
C ASP A 350 -3.79 21.23 -6.86
N SER A 351 -4.63 20.45 -6.18
CA SER A 351 -5.60 20.94 -5.19
C SER A 351 -6.07 19.80 -4.29
N LEU A 352 -6.25 20.09 -2.99
CA LEU A 352 -6.86 19.19 -2.03
C LEU A 352 -8.36 18.96 -2.29
N ASP A 353 -9.02 19.96 -2.87
CA ASP A 353 -10.48 20.06 -2.93
C ASP A 353 -11.02 19.67 -4.32
N GLY A 354 -10.16 19.77 -5.32
CA GLY A 354 -10.51 19.61 -6.73
C GLY A 354 -10.24 18.21 -7.30
N ASN A 355 -9.35 17.42 -6.69
CA ASN A 355 -8.91 16.14 -7.23
C ASN A 355 -9.00 15.01 -6.19
N PRO A 356 -9.69 13.90 -6.50
CA PRO A 356 -9.76 12.77 -5.60
C PRO A 356 -8.43 11.98 -5.56
N PHE A 357 -8.06 11.55 -4.36
CA PHE A 357 -7.06 10.53 -4.10
C PHE A 357 -7.62 9.17 -4.53
N ASN A 358 -6.79 8.36 -5.22
CA ASN A 358 -7.24 7.13 -5.86
C ASN A 358 -6.57 5.92 -5.21
N PHE A 359 -7.38 5.00 -4.69
CA PHE A 359 -6.90 3.75 -4.08
C PHE A 359 -7.50 2.56 -4.81
N THR A 360 -6.67 1.59 -5.19
CA THR A 360 -7.16 0.44 -5.96
C THR A 360 -8.04 -0.46 -5.10
N TYR A 361 -9.12 -0.99 -5.69
CA TYR A 361 -10.12 -1.78 -4.96
C TYR A 361 -9.58 -3.10 -4.38
N ASP A 362 -8.49 -3.64 -4.93
CA ASP A 362 -7.81 -4.85 -4.44
C ASP A 362 -7.15 -4.66 -3.06
N GLN A 363 -6.96 -3.42 -2.62
CA GLN A 363 -6.50 -3.10 -1.27
C GLN A 363 -7.61 -3.17 -0.22
N LEU A 364 -8.88 -3.29 -0.64
CA LEU A 364 -10.04 -3.19 0.23
C LEU A 364 -10.58 -4.58 0.60
N PRO A 365 -10.77 -4.88 1.89
CA PRO A 365 -11.43 -6.11 2.32
C PRO A 365 -12.89 -6.16 1.86
N LEU A 366 -13.28 -7.26 1.23
CA LEU A 366 -14.64 -7.47 0.74
C LEU A 366 -15.62 -7.76 1.89
N ASN A 367 -16.77 -7.09 1.89
CA ASN A 367 -17.88 -7.27 2.84
C ASN A 367 -17.49 -7.11 4.31
N LYS A 368 -16.44 -6.32 4.59
CA LYS A 368 -16.04 -5.95 5.95
C LYS A 368 -16.32 -4.47 6.17
N LEU A 369 -16.89 -4.15 7.33
CA LEU A 369 -17.07 -2.76 7.74
C LEU A 369 -15.70 -2.18 8.15
N MET A 370 -15.31 -1.09 7.50
CA MET A 370 -14.01 -0.46 7.64
C MET A 370 -14.15 1.02 8.00
N GLN A 371 -13.13 1.54 8.66
CA GLN A 371 -12.95 2.96 8.97
C GLN A 371 -11.75 3.48 8.16
N LEU A 372 -11.96 4.46 7.31
CA LEU A 372 -10.93 5.18 6.56
C LEU A 372 -10.52 6.45 7.31
N TYR A 373 -9.23 6.67 7.47
CA TYR A 373 -8.67 7.91 8.00
C TYR A 373 -7.33 8.19 7.32
N TYR A 374 -6.79 9.38 7.52
CA TYR A 374 -5.48 9.75 7.02
C TYR A 374 -4.65 10.44 8.08
N LEU A 375 -3.34 10.35 7.89
CA LEU A 375 -2.31 11.02 8.65
C LEU A 375 -1.69 12.10 7.77
N ILE A 376 -1.54 13.30 8.31
CA ILE A 376 -0.73 14.37 7.76
C ILE A 376 0.67 14.24 8.37
N ALA A 377 1.65 13.94 7.51
CA ALA A 377 3.06 13.82 7.83
C ALA A 377 3.84 15.05 7.30
N PRO A 378 3.92 16.14 8.07
CA PRO A 378 4.67 17.32 7.69
C PRO A 378 6.18 17.05 7.67
N ALA A 379 6.93 17.90 6.96
CA ALA A 379 8.40 17.80 6.92
C ALA A 379 9.04 18.19 8.27
N SER A 380 8.47 19.17 8.98
CA SER A 380 8.97 19.66 10.26
C SER A 380 7.79 20.14 11.11
N GLN A 381 7.15 19.22 11.85
CA GLN A 381 6.12 19.46 12.88
C GLN A 381 5.58 18.11 13.38
N ASP A 382 4.72 18.15 14.39
CA ASP A 382 3.97 16.99 14.83
C ASP A 382 2.95 16.56 13.76
N SER A 383 2.75 15.25 13.65
CA SER A 383 1.80 14.67 12.73
C SER A 383 0.37 14.82 13.24
N LEU A 384 -0.59 15.05 12.35
CA LEU A 384 -2.01 15.15 12.69
C LEU A 384 -2.81 14.04 12.03
N TYR A 385 -3.76 13.47 12.76
CA TYR A 385 -4.63 12.42 12.26
C TYR A 385 -6.03 12.97 12.01
N SER A 386 -6.67 12.53 10.94
CA SER A 386 -8.04 12.89 10.67
C SER A 386 -9.01 12.12 11.56
N MET A 387 -10.25 12.61 11.61
CA MET A 387 -11.40 11.79 11.97
C MET A 387 -11.59 10.63 10.97
N THR A 388 -12.41 9.64 11.34
CA THR A 388 -12.67 8.45 10.51
C THR A 388 -13.96 8.56 9.71
N SER A 389 -13.96 8.01 8.49
CA SER A 389 -15.15 7.76 7.67
C SER A 389 -15.42 6.27 7.55
N ASN A 390 -16.68 5.86 7.68
CA ASN A 390 -17.05 4.45 7.69
C ASN A 390 -17.53 4.02 6.30
N PHE A 391 -17.10 2.84 5.86
CA PHE A 391 -17.57 2.26 4.61
C PHE A 391 -17.46 0.72 4.62
N MET A 392 -18.18 0.07 3.72
CA MET A 392 -18.04 -1.36 3.44
C MET A 392 -17.87 -1.56 1.94
N TYR A 393 -16.72 -2.08 1.52
CA TYR A 393 -16.49 -2.43 0.12
C TYR A 393 -17.24 -3.72 -0.24
N VAL A 394 -18.16 -3.66 -1.19
CA VAL A 394 -19.02 -4.79 -1.57
C VAL A 394 -18.66 -5.41 -2.93
N GLY A 395 -17.53 -5.03 -3.52
CA GLY A 395 -17.09 -5.55 -4.81
C GLY A 395 -17.66 -4.78 -6.00
N GLU A 396 -17.46 -5.31 -7.21
CA GLU A 396 -18.31 -4.94 -8.34
C GLU A 396 -19.71 -5.42 -8.04
N LEU A 397 -20.72 -4.62 -8.38
CA LEU A 397 -21.97 -5.21 -8.81
C LEU A 397 -21.63 -6.05 -10.05
N SER A 398 -21.29 -7.31 -9.85
CA SER A 398 -21.58 -8.33 -10.85
C SER A 398 -23.06 -8.13 -11.17
N ASP A 399 -23.39 -7.72 -12.40
CA ASP A 399 -24.74 -7.85 -12.93
C ASP A 399 -25.25 -9.21 -12.48
N GLY A 400 -26.22 -9.21 -11.54
CA GLY A 400 -26.42 -10.28 -10.58
C GLY A 400 -25.92 -11.67 -10.99
N ASP A 401 -24.69 -12.02 -10.61
CA ASP A 401 -24.17 -13.38 -10.74
C ASP A 401 -23.13 -13.67 -9.67
N ASN A 402 -23.48 -14.66 -8.84
CA ASN A 402 -22.66 -15.46 -7.95
C ASN A 402 -22.27 -14.88 -6.58
N ASN A 403 -23.15 -15.14 -5.61
CA ASN A 403 -22.80 -16.06 -4.53
C ASN A 403 -24.03 -16.87 -4.08
N GLY A 404 -24.10 -18.09 -4.58
CA GLY A 404 -25.11 -19.10 -4.28
C GLY A 404 -25.67 -19.71 -5.56
N ASP A 405 -25.10 -20.83 -6.01
CA ASP A 405 -25.62 -21.70 -7.07
C ASP A 405 -26.99 -22.29 -6.69
N GLY A 406 -28.03 -21.45 -6.66
CA GLY A 406 -29.39 -21.81 -6.29
C GLY A 406 -30.42 -21.61 -7.40
N GLY A 407 -30.13 -20.83 -8.45
CA GLY A 407 -31.15 -20.38 -9.41
C GLY A 407 -30.70 -20.38 -10.87
N ILE A 408 -31.43 -21.11 -11.73
CA ILE A 408 -31.18 -21.19 -13.18
C ILE A 408 -31.97 -20.12 -13.94
N TYR A 409 -33.06 -19.62 -13.35
CA TYR A 409 -33.93 -18.63 -13.99
C TYR A 409 -33.70 -17.19 -13.49
N THR A 410 -33.98 -16.19 -14.32
CA THR A 410 -33.83 -14.76 -14.00
C THR A 410 -34.69 -14.39 -12.79
N PRO A 411 -34.31 -13.36 -12.01
CA PRO A 411 -35.14 -12.88 -10.90
C PRO A 411 -36.49 -12.36 -11.40
N VAL A 412 -37.42 -12.16 -10.47
CA VAL A 412 -38.70 -11.51 -10.75
C VAL A 412 -38.52 -10.01 -11.00
N GLU A 413 -39.51 -9.38 -11.64
CA GLU A 413 -39.67 -7.93 -11.62
C GLU A 413 -40.76 -7.56 -10.63
N VAL A 414 -40.54 -6.54 -9.80
CA VAL A 414 -41.49 -6.13 -8.76
C VAL A 414 -41.99 -4.73 -9.09
N TYR A 415 -43.29 -4.51 -8.89
CA TYR A 415 -43.95 -3.23 -9.13
C TYR A 415 -44.78 -2.86 -7.89
N SER A 416 -44.83 -1.56 -7.61
CA SER A 416 -45.56 -1.00 -6.46
C SER A 416 -47.08 -1.12 -6.60
N SER A 417 -47.82 -0.80 -5.53
CA SER A 417 -49.29 -0.72 -5.61
C SER A 417 -49.80 0.36 -6.57
N TYR A 418 -48.93 1.30 -7.00
CA TYR A 418 -49.27 2.38 -7.95
C TYR A 418 -49.43 1.93 -9.39
N SER A 419 -49.00 0.71 -9.71
CA SER A 419 -49.16 0.18 -11.07
C SER A 419 -50.64 -0.06 -11.42
N PRO A 420 -51.04 0.19 -12.69
CA PRO A 420 -52.42 0.01 -13.13
C PRO A 420 -52.90 -1.44 -12.95
N SER A 421 -54.17 -1.61 -12.59
CA SER A 421 -54.81 -2.92 -12.43
C SER A 421 -55.90 -3.13 -13.49
N PRO A 422 -55.85 -4.18 -14.34
CA PRO A 422 -54.82 -5.23 -14.37
C PRO A 422 -53.46 -4.73 -14.88
N LEU A 423 -52.37 -5.30 -14.34
CA LEU A 423 -51.00 -4.93 -14.72
C LEU A 423 -50.72 -5.28 -16.19
N ASP A 424 -50.41 -4.26 -16.98
CA ASP A 424 -49.99 -4.36 -18.37
C ASP A 424 -48.58 -3.78 -18.54
N LEU A 425 -47.58 -4.64 -18.73
CA LEU A 425 -46.19 -4.23 -18.91
C LEU A 425 -45.97 -3.28 -20.10
N LYS A 426 -46.88 -3.25 -21.09
CA LYS A 426 -46.77 -2.32 -22.23
C LYS A 426 -47.16 -0.89 -21.88
N ASN A 427 -47.99 -0.73 -20.86
CA ASN A 427 -48.58 0.55 -20.44
C ASN A 427 -48.15 0.97 -19.03
N THR A 428 -47.33 0.16 -18.34
CA THR A 428 -46.81 0.48 -17.00
C THR A 428 -45.64 1.44 -17.13
N HIS A 429 -45.63 2.51 -16.32
CA HIS A 429 -44.53 3.45 -16.29
C HIS A 429 -43.34 2.86 -15.53
N ASP A 430 -42.12 3.10 -16.01
CA ASP A 430 -40.90 2.57 -15.36
C ASP A 430 -40.69 3.11 -13.93
N ASN A 431 -41.38 4.20 -13.59
CA ASN A 431 -41.41 4.79 -12.24
C ASN A 431 -42.13 3.92 -11.21
N ASP A 432 -43.03 3.03 -11.64
CA ASP A 432 -43.78 2.14 -10.73
C ASP A 432 -43.00 0.86 -10.41
N ARG A 433 -41.92 0.61 -11.16
CA ARG A 433 -41.05 -0.55 -10.99
C ARG A 433 -40.16 -0.38 -9.75
N MET A 434 -40.09 -1.44 -8.96
CA MET A 434 -39.16 -1.57 -7.84
C MET A 434 -37.89 -2.28 -8.29
N TYR A 435 -36.76 -1.64 -8.04
CA TYR A 435 -35.43 -2.19 -8.30
C TYR A 435 -34.89 -2.92 -7.07
N ASP A 436 -34.01 -3.89 -7.30
CA ASP A 436 -33.29 -4.58 -6.23
C ASP A 436 -32.61 -3.57 -5.29
N ASN A 437 -32.57 -3.89 -4.00
CA ASN A 437 -32.01 -3.11 -2.91
C ASN A 437 -32.70 -1.76 -2.63
N ARG A 438 -33.84 -1.44 -3.26
CA ARG A 438 -34.65 -0.28 -2.85
C ARG A 438 -35.47 -0.57 -1.59
N LEU A 439 -35.79 0.49 -0.87
CA LEU A 439 -36.68 0.44 0.29
C LEU A 439 -38.13 0.30 -0.17
N VAL A 440 -38.80 -0.77 0.27
CA VAL A 440 -40.25 -0.94 0.22
C VAL A 440 -40.85 -0.28 1.45
N THR A 441 -41.55 0.84 1.23
CA THR A 441 -42.19 1.62 2.30
C THR A 441 -43.68 1.30 2.38
N LEU A 442 -44.32 1.76 3.46
CA LEU A 442 -45.78 1.71 3.60
C LEU A 442 -46.48 2.37 2.41
N ASP A 443 -46.03 3.55 1.97
CA ASP A 443 -46.61 4.25 0.82
C ASP A 443 -46.58 3.41 -0.46
N THR A 444 -45.50 2.64 -0.64
CA THR A 444 -45.29 1.82 -1.83
C THR A 444 -46.28 0.66 -1.95
N ILE A 445 -46.92 0.28 -0.84
CA ILE A 445 -47.82 -0.88 -0.75
C ILE A 445 -49.29 -0.50 -0.45
N ASN A 446 -49.61 0.76 -0.16
CA ASN A 446 -50.85 1.14 0.54
C ASN A 446 -51.87 1.95 -0.29
N GLN A 447 -51.70 2.13 -1.60
CA GLN A 447 -52.51 3.12 -2.35
C GLN A 447 -54.03 2.86 -2.35
N TYR A 448 -54.49 1.61 -2.17
CA TYR A 448 -55.91 1.24 -2.28
C TYR A 448 -56.63 0.98 -0.94
N VAL A 449 -55.96 1.19 0.19
CA VAL A 449 -56.60 1.09 1.51
C VAL A 449 -57.40 2.37 1.76
N LYS A 450 -58.73 2.26 1.81
CA LYS A 450 -59.59 3.39 2.20
C LYS A 450 -59.54 3.54 3.72
N GLU A 451 -59.39 4.78 4.18
CA GLU A 451 -59.50 5.13 5.60
C GLU A 451 -60.82 4.60 6.18
N GLY A 452 -60.75 3.78 7.24
CA GLY A 452 -61.91 3.15 7.88
C GLY A 452 -62.40 1.82 7.31
N SER A 453 -61.66 1.18 6.39
CA SER A 453 -62.00 -0.16 5.87
C SER A 453 -61.37 -1.30 6.69
N THR A 454 -62.12 -2.37 6.95
CA THR A 454 -61.60 -3.62 7.55
C THR A 454 -60.85 -4.43 6.49
N ILE A 455 -59.53 -4.55 6.63
CA ILE A 455 -58.64 -5.20 5.65
C ILE A 455 -58.43 -6.68 5.99
N THR A 456 -58.81 -7.57 5.10
CA THR A 456 -58.52 -9.01 5.17
C THR A 456 -57.24 -9.35 4.41
N LYS A 457 -56.67 -10.54 4.63
CA LYS A 457 -55.54 -11.07 3.84
C LYS A 457 -55.81 -11.15 2.33
N THR A 458 -57.06 -11.03 1.90
CA THR A 458 -57.50 -11.06 0.50
C THR A 458 -57.81 -9.67 -0.07
N ASP A 459 -57.66 -8.60 0.73
CA ASP A 459 -57.91 -7.19 0.33
C ASP A 459 -56.66 -6.57 -0.37
N PRO A 460 -56.49 -5.23 -0.52
CA PRO A 460 -55.81 -4.61 -1.67
C PRO A 460 -54.38 -5.11 -1.93
N ILE A 461 -53.99 -5.02 -3.19
CA ILE A 461 -52.70 -5.47 -3.70
C ILE A 461 -51.61 -4.53 -3.20
N GLY A 462 -50.62 -5.07 -2.50
CA GLY A 462 -49.45 -4.32 -2.03
C GLY A 462 -48.34 -4.26 -3.07
N LEU A 463 -47.98 -5.38 -3.68
CA LEU A 463 -47.00 -5.44 -4.77
C LEU A 463 -47.48 -6.34 -5.89
N TYR A 464 -47.06 -6.04 -7.12
CA TYR A 464 -47.16 -6.96 -8.24
C TYR A 464 -45.80 -7.59 -8.51
N VAL A 465 -45.75 -8.91 -8.56
CA VAL A 465 -44.54 -9.67 -8.89
C VAL A 465 -44.71 -10.30 -10.25
N VAL A 466 -43.82 -9.96 -11.17
CA VAL A 466 -43.87 -10.34 -12.58
C VAL A 466 -42.78 -11.36 -12.88
N ILE A 467 -43.20 -12.47 -13.48
CA ILE A 467 -42.33 -13.55 -13.93
C ILE A 467 -42.39 -13.56 -15.46
N LYS A 468 -41.29 -13.19 -16.11
CA LYS A 468 -41.17 -13.25 -17.58
C LYS A 468 -41.11 -14.69 -18.05
N ILE A 469 -41.72 -15.01 -19.19
CA ILE A 469 -41.85 -16.37 -19.73
C ILE A 469 -41.20 -16.42 -21.12
N ALA A 470 -40.62 -17.56 -21.50
CA ALA A 470 -40.06 -17.75 -22.83
C ALA A 470 -41.15 -17.64 -23.93
N LYS A 471 -40.82 -16.96 -25.04
CA LYS A 471 -41.79 -16.69 -26.13
C LYS A 471 -42.15 -17.91 -26.96
N ASN A 472 -41.24 -18.86 -27.13
CA ASN A 472 -41.57 -20.19 -27.64
C ASN A 472 -40.62 -21.25 -27.07
N MET A 473 -40.95 -22.53 -27.25
CA MET A 473 -40.17 -23.67 -26.73
C MET A 473 -38.83 -23.92 -27.47
N THR A 474 -38.61 -23.29 -28.63
CA THR A 474 -37.39 -23.41 -29.46
C THR A 474 -36.39 -22.28 -29.23
N GLU A 475 -36.81 -21.13 -28.69
CA GLU A 475 -35.93 -20.05 -28.24
C GLU A 475 -35.53 -20.32 -26.78
N GLN A 476 -34.39 -20.97 -26.57
CA GLN A 476 -33.73 -20.97 -25.26
C GLN A 476 -33.19 -19.56 -24.98
N VAL A 477 -34.07 -18.64 -24.59
CA VAL A 477 -33.64 -17.38 -23.99
C VAL A 477 -33.05 -17.73 -22.62
N LYS A 478 -31.74 -17.50 -22.45
CA LYS A 478 -30.99 -17.85 -21.22
C LYS A 478 -31.77 -17.38 -19.98
N GLY A 479 -32.18 -18.32 -19.15
CA GLY A 479 -32.75 -18.05 -17.83
C GLY A 479 -34.25 -17.73 -17.78
N LEU A 480 -35.05 -17.90 -18.84
CA LEU A 480 -36.52 -17.76 -18.73
C LEU A 480 -37.24 -19.12 -18.56
N PRO A 481 -38.32 -19.19 -17.76
CA PRO A 481 -39.17 -20.37 -17.64
C PRO A 481 -39.80 -20.79 -18.98
N PRO A 482 -39.84 -22.10 -19.29
CA PRO A 482 -40.52 -22.61 -20.47
C PRO A 482 -42.05 -22.58 -20.31
N LEU A 483 -42.76 -22.51 -21.43
CA LEU A 483 -44.21 -22.66 -21.49
C LEU A 483 -44.63 -24.04 -20.96
N ASN A 484 -45.86 -24.13 -20.45
CA ASN A 484 -46.48 -25.29 -19.80
C ASN A 484 -45.83 -25.78 -18.50
N SER A 485 -44.85 -25.03 -17.96
CA SER A 485 -44.28 -25.33 -16.65
C SER A 485 -45.16 -24.85 -15.49
N ILE A 486 -44.99 -25.45 -14.31
CA ILE A 486 -45.71 -25.07 -13.09
C ILE A 486 -44.81 -24.14 -12.27
N CYS A 487 -45.27 -22.92 -12.02
CA CYS A 487 -44.55 -21.91 -11.28
C CYS A 487 -45.11 -21.70 -9.87
N THR A 488 -44.25 -21.65 -8.87
CA THR A 488 -44.61 -21.32 -7.48
C THR A 488 -43.72 -20.17 -7.01
N LEU A 489 -44.33 -19.04 -6.59
CA LEU A 489 -43.60 -17.90 -6.02
C LEU A 489 -43.53 -18.03 -4.50
N THR A 490 -42.35 -17.80 -3.93
CA THR A 490 -42.08 -17.74 -2.50
C THR A 490 -41.59 -16.34 -2.12
N ILE A 491 -42.21 -15.77 -1.08
CA ILE A 491 -41.78 -14.54 -0.42
C ILE A 491 -41.06 -14.90 0.88
N ASN A 492 -39.95 -14.22 1.17
CA ASN A 492 -39.32 -14.22 2.48
C ASN A 492 -39.29 -12.81 3.06
N ILE A 493 -39.73 -12.66 4.30
CA ILE A 493 -39.58 -11.43 5.07
C ILE A 493 -38.81 -11.78 6.33
N ASP A 494 -37.74 -11.04 6.59
CA ASP A 494 -36.91 -11.16 7.79
C ASP A 494 -36.77 -9.79 8.46
N SER A 495 -37.48 -9.61 9.56
CA SER A 495 -37.61 -8.33 10.28
C SER A 495 -37.81 -8.57 11.77
N ALA A 496 -37.61 -7.54 12.59
CA ALA A 496 -37.75 -7.64 14.04
C ALA A 496 -39.16 -8.04 14.50
N THR A 497 -40.17 -7.69 13.70
CA THR A 497 -41.60 -7.87 14.00
C THR A 497 -42.27 -8.96 13.15
N ARG A 498 -41.59 -9.45 12.11
CA ARG A 498 -42.14 -10.42 11.16
C ARG A 498 -41.04 -11.28 10.55
N GLN A 499 -41.14 -12.58 10.77
CA GLN A 499 -40.41 -13.60 10.03
C GLN A 499 -41.41 -14.43 9.23
N GLU A 500 -41.40 -14.29 7.92
CA GLU A 500 -42.33 -15.00 7.04
C GLU A 500 -41.61 -15.68 5.89
N ASN A 501 -41.98 -16.93 5.65
CA ASN A 501 -41.67 -17.66 4.43
C ASN A 501 -42.99 -18.21 3.92
N LYS A 502 -43.54 -17.58 2.88
CA LYS A 502 -44.86 -17.91 2.34
C LYS A 502 -44.77 -18.22 0.86
N SER A 503 -45.39 -19.31 0.45
CA SER A 503 -45.51 -19.66 -0.96
C SER A 503 -46.93 -19.41 -1.46
N TYR A 504 -47.05 -18.81 -2.63
CA TYR A 504 -48.31 -18.55 -3.30
C TYR A 504 -48.75 -19.77 -4.12
N PRO A 505 -50.06 -19.95 -4.37
CA PRO A 505 -50.57 -21.08 -5.15
C PRO A 505 -49.84 -21.23 -6.48
N SER A 506 -49.49 -22.47 -6.83
CA SER A 506 -48.77 -22.75 -8.07
C SER A 506 -49.66 -22.43 -9.28
N VAL A 507 -49.08 -21.77 -10.28
CA VAL A 507 -49.76 -21.39 -11.52
C VAL A 507 -49.09 -22.10 -12.70
N LYS A 508 -49.89 -22.67 -13.60
CA LYS A 508 -49.39 -23.22 -14.86
C LYS A 508 -49.12 -22.08 -15.84
N LEU A 509 -47.88 -21.95 -16.31
CA LEU A 509 -47.46 -20.95 -17.28
C LEU A 509 -48.00 -21.34 -18.66
N THR A 510 -49.14 -20.78 -19.06
CA THR A 510 -49.73 -21.03 -20.38
C THR A 510 -49.26 -20.00 -21.40
N ASP A 511 -49.42 -20.33 -22.67
CA ASP A 511 -49.28 -19.36 -23.75
C ASP A 511 -50.31 -18.23 -23.54
N ASN A 512 -49.82 -17.08 -23.11
CA ASN A 512 -50.59 -15.85 -23.05
C ASN A 512 -49.94 -14.86 -24.03
N THR A 513 -50.75 -14.03 -24.68
CA THR A 513 -50.31 -13.04 -25.67
C THR A 513 -49.26 -12.04 -25.16
N ASN A 514 -48.92 -12.09 -23.88
CA ASN A 514 -48.12 -11.11 -23.15
C ASN A 514 -46.78 -11.66 -22.63
N TYR A 515 -46.54 -12.97 -22.63
CA TYR A 515 -45.29 -13.64 -22.21
C TYR A 515 -44.81 -13.30 -20.78
N TYR A 516 -45.74 -13.08 -19.85
CA TYR A 516 -45.43 -12.92 -18.43
C TYR A 516 -46.57 -13.44 -17.55
N GLN A 517 -46.25 -13.82 -16.32
CA GLN A 517 -47.22 -14.12 -15.26
C GLN A 517 -47.12 -13.07 -14.16
N VAL A 518 -48.28 -12.57 -13.70
CA VAL A 518 -48.36 -11.64 -12.57
C VAL A 518 -48.87 -12.39 -11.35
N VAL A 519 -48.15 -12.27 -10.25
CA VAL A 519 -48.58 -12.71 -8.91
C VAL A 519 -48.85 -11.46 -8.09
N LYS A 520 -50.06 -11.38 -7.54
CA LYS A 520 -50.49 -10.27 -6.69
C LYS A 520 -50.14 -10.59 -5.25
N ILE A 521 -49.32 -9.75 -4.62
CA ILE A 521 -48.92 -9.88 -3.22
C ILE A 521 -49.87 -9.00 -2.40
N PRO A 522 -50.70 -9.59 -1.51
CA PRO A 522 -51.61 -8.82 -0.66
C PRO A 522 -50.86 -7.83 0.24
N TYR A 523 -51.45 -6.66 0.48
CA TYR A 523 -50.92 -5.65 1.41
C TYR A 523 -50.61 -6.23 2.80
N CYS A 524 -51.51 -7.06 3.34
CA CYS A 524 -51.32 -7.68 4.65
C CYS A 524 -50.12 -8.65 4.71
N ASP A 525 -49.63 -9.13 3.57
CA ASP A 525 -48.43 -9.95 3.52
C ASP A 525 -47.13 -9.13 3.63
N LEU A 526 -47.20 -7.79 3.51
CA LEU A 526 -46.05 -6.89 3.43
C LEU A 526 -46.01 -5.83 4.54
N THR A 527 -47.12 -5.53 5.19
CA THR A 527 -47.19 -4.58 6.30
C THR A 527 -46.46 -5.08 7.56
N ARG A 528 -46.26 -4.19 8.54
CA ARG A 528 -45.69 -4.45 9.88
C ARG A 528 -44.26 -4.97 9.90
N ALA A 529 -43.48 -4.81 8.83
CA ALA A 529 -42.06 -5.19 8.84
C ALA A 529 -41.22 -4.02 9.37
N ARG A 530 -40.58 -4.23 10.53
CA ARG A 530 -39.73 -3.23 11.21
C ARG A 530 -38.27 -3.68 11.19
N GLY A 531 -37.35 -2.75 10.97
CA GLY A 531 -35.93 -2.97 11.22
C GLY A 531 -35.66 -3.28 12.71
N TRP A 532 -34.52 -3.87 12.98
CA TRP A 532 -34.05 -4.22 14.32
C TRP A 532 -33.52 -2.98 15.06
N GLU A 533 -33.51 -3.03 16.39
CA GLU A 533 -33.15 -1.89 17.27
C GLU A 533 -31.68 -1.46 17.17
N ASP A 534 -30.81 -2.33 16.66
CA ASP A 534 -29.39 -2.12 16.41
C ASP A 534 -29.08 -1.47 15.04
N GLY A 535 -30.12 -1.06 14.29
CA GLY A 535 -29.98 -0.45 12.98
C GLY A 535 -29.94 -1.45 11.82
N ILE A 536 -30.07 -2.76 12.06
CA ILE A 536 -30.19 -3.76 11.00
C ILE A 536 -31.55 -3.60 10.30
N LEU A 537 -31.51 -3.30 9.00
CA LEU A 537 -32.72 -3.12 8.20
C LEU A 537 -33.42 -4.46 7.93
N ALA A 538 -34.76 -4.44 7.91
CA ALA A 538 -35.59 -5.59 7.59
C ALA A 538 -35.52 -5.94 6.09
N LYS A 539 -35.56 -7.23 5.76
CA LYS A 539 -35.32 -7.76 4.42
C LYS A 539 -36.60 -8.35 3.84
N LEU A 540 -36.77 -8.15 2.54
CA LEU A 540 -37.79 -8.77 1.70
C LEU A 540 -37.09 -9.47 0.54
N SER A 541 -37.48 -10.70 0.23
CA SER A 541 -37.03 -11.38 -0.98
C SER A 541 -38.11 -12.16 -1.68
N PHE A 542 -37.97 -12.30 -3.00
CA PHE A 542 -38.82 -13.11 -3.86
C PHE A 542 -37.98 -14.12 -4.64
N VAL A 543 -38.41 -15.38 -4.60
CA VAL A 543 -37.85 -16.47 -5.41
C VAL A 543 -39.01 -17.25 -5.99
N TYR A 544 -38.98 -17.59 -7.27
CA TYR A 544 -39.92 -18.55 -7.83
C TYR A 544 -39.24 -19.88 -8.14
N SER A 545 -40.01 -20.96 -8.10
CA SER A 545 -39.60 -22.28 -8.55
C SER A 545 -40.45 -22.71 -9.74
N ILE A 546 -39.82 -23.34 -10.70
CA ILE A 546 -40.41 -23.88 -11.91
C ILE A 546 -40.27 -25.39 -11.87
N THR A 547 -41.39 -26.10 -12.00
CA THR A 547 -41.44 -27.54 -12.20
C THR A 547 -41.79 -27.83 -13.65
N TYR A 548 -40.87 -28.47 -14.36
CA TYR A 548 -41.00 -28.82 -15.78
C TYR A 548 -40.35 -30.18 -16.02
N GLU A 549 -41.05 -31.08 -16.73
CA GLU A 549 -40.58 -32.45 -17.02
C GLU A 549 -40.11 -33.23 -15.77
N GLY A 550 -40.76 -33.01 -14.61
CA GLY A 550 -40.45 -33.71 -13.36
C GLY A 550 -39.25 -33.15 -12.58
N ALA A 551 -38.59 -32.10 -13.07
CA ALA A 551 -37.52 -31.41 -12.35
C ALA A 551 -38.00 -30.04 -11.85
N THR A 552 -37.66 -29.70 -10.60
CA THR A 552 -37.90 -28.38 -10.01
C THR A 552 -36.61 -27.57 -9.96
N ARG A 553 -36.64 -26.35 -10.47
CA ARG A 553 -35.51 -25.41 -10.49
C ARG A 553 -35.96 -24.04 -9.99
N LYS A 554 -35.13 -23.36 -9.21
CA LYS A 554 -35.45 -22.04 -8.67
C LYS A 554 -34.93 -20.92 -9.58
N SER A 555 -35.46 -19.73 -9.38
CA SER A 555 -34.94 -18.47 -9.92
C SER A 555 -33.81 -17.93 -9.07
N LYS A 556 -33.08 -16.97 -9.62
CA LYS A 556 -32.32 -15.98 -8.85
C LYS A 556 -33.30 -15.22 -7.94
N GLU A 557 -32.79 -14.81 -6.79
CA GLU A 557 -33.54 -14.13 -5.75
C GLU A 557 -33.56 -12.62 -6.02
N TRP A 558 -34.75 -12.01 -6.02
CA TRP A 558 -34.92 -10.55 -5.98
C TRP A 558 -34.92 -10.10 -4.51
N LYS A 559 -34.20 -9.03 -4.16
CA LYS A 559 -33.99 -8.61 -2.77
C LYS A 559 -34.26 -7.13 -2.58
N ALA A 560 -34.90 -6.78 -1.48
CA ALA A 560 -35.12 -5.40 -1.06
C ALA A 560 -35.05 -5.24 0.47
N THR A 561 -34.93 -3.99 0.90
CA THR A 561 -35.21 -3.62 2.28
C THR A 561 -36.70 -3.35 2.41
N ILE A 562 -37.33 -3.73 3.52
CA ILE A 562 -38.74 -3.43 3.79
C ILE A 562 -38.89 -2.68 5.11
N GLY A 563 -39.61 -1.56 5.10
CA GLY A 563 -39.89 -0.74 6.27
C GLY A 563 -41.34 -0.25 6.21
N THR A 564 -42.25 -1.08 6.73
CA THR A 564 -43.70 -0.88 6.60
C THR A 564 -44.41 -0.76 7.94
N ALA A 565 -43.68 -0.87 9.05
CA ALA A 565 -44.20 -0.58 10.38
C ALA A 565 -44.28 0.94 10.62
N ASN A 566 -45.47 1.45 10.94
CA ASN A 566 -45.66 2.85 11.32
C ASN A 566 -45.04 3.11 12.71
N THR A 567 -44.11 4.04 12.81
CA THR A 567 -43.57 4.49 14.10
C THR A 567 -44.61 5.34 14.82
N GLY A 568 -45.33 4.76 15.78
CA GLY A 568 -46.29 5.48 16.64
C GLY A 568 -47.75 5.01 16.59
N TYR A 569 -48.09 4.03 15.74
CA TYR A 569 -49.38 3.34 15.79
C TYR A 569 -49.23 1.94 16.38
N ASP A 570 -50.24 1.46 17.10
CA ASP A 570 -50.29 0.07 17.58
C ASP A 570 -50.18 -0.85 16.36
N ILE A 571 -49.30 -1.85 16.42
CA ILE A 571 -49.03 -2.81 15.34
C ILE A 571 -50.30 -3.59 14.97
N ASN A 572 -51.33 -3.49 15.81
CA ASN A 572 -52.65 -4.10 15.66
C ASN A 572 -53.69 -3.23 14.92
N ASP A 573 -53.38 -1.99 14.54
CA ASP A 573 -54.36 -0.99 14.02
C ASP A 573 -54.33 -0.78 12.49
N ASP A 574 -53.59 -1.59 11.73
CA ASP A 574 -53.56 -1.51 10.25
C ASP A 574 -54.66 -2.32 9.55
N GLY A 575 -55.66 -2.81 10.31
CA GLY A 575 -56.80 -3.56 9.81
C GLY A 575 -56.50 -5.02 9.44
N CYS A 576 -55.23 -5.44 9.31
CA CYS A 576 -54.87 -6.81 8.94
C CYS A 576 -55.02 -7.80 10.12
N PRO A 577 -55.38 -9.08 9.87
CA PRO A 577 -55.45 -10.07 10.94
C PRO A 577 -54.07 -10.33 11.56
N CYS A 578 -53.97 -10.28 12.88
CA CYS A 578 -52.72 -10.55 13.60
C CYS A 578 -52.27 -11.99 13.36
N ASN A 579 -51.08 -12.13 12.78
CA ASN A 579 -50.39 -13.42 12.75
C ASN A 579 -49.67 -13.57 14.10
N ASP A 580 -50.41 -13.96 15.14
CA ASP A 580 -49.80 -14.36 16.41
C ASP A 580 -48.96 -15.62 16.18
N LYS A 581 -47.68 -15.41 15.89
CA LYS A 581 -46.62 -16.30 16.35
C LYS A 581 -45.81 -15.52 17.37
N SER A 582 -46.39 -15.46 18.56
CA SER A 582 -45.68 -15.15 19.80
C SER A 582 -44.43 -16.03 19.91
N ASN A 583 -43.27 -15.40 20.03
CA ASN A 583 -42.20 -15.86 20.90
C ASN A 583 -41.85 -14.70 21.82
#